data_AF-A0A0Q5U9R1-F1
#
_entry.id   AF-A0A0Q5U9R1-F1
#
_cell.length_a   1.000
_cell.length_b   1.000
_cell.length_c   1.000
_cell.angle_alpha   90.00
_cell.angle_beta   90.00
_cell.angle_gamma   90.00
#
_symmetry.space_group_name_H-M   'P 1'
#
loop_
_entity.id
_entity.type
_entity.pdbx_description
1 polymer ?
#
loop_
_entity_poly.entity_id
_entity_poly.type
_entity_poly.pdbx_seq_one_letter_code
_entity_poly.pdbx_strand_id
1 'polypeptide(L)'
;MYFNDFRNSVRYYKLYNINYAISLLDKIRTDVKDGWLTDVKSLISGEIYNDFIEMAEDLLNQGYKDPAAVIVGGVLEENLRQLCLSNNIPIVKQDLTSGKLKPLKADTMNTELYKAGIYNMLVQKSIVAHLDLRNMAAHGKYGEYDKDQVQLMLSSIIDFISKFN
;
A
#
# COMPACT_ATOMS: atom_id res chain seq x y z
N MET A 1 -5.51 -16.55 -20.61
CA MET A 1 -5.24 -17.97 -20.88
C MET A 1 -6.51 -18.81 -20.74
N TYR A 2 -7.10 -18.90 -19.54
CA TYR A 2 -8.30 -19.71 -19.27
C TYR A 2 -9.54 -19.42 -20.13
N PHE A 3 -9.81 -18.16 -20.49
CA PHE A 3 -10.93 -17.81 -21.36
C PHE A 3 -10.82 -18.41 -22.78
N ASN A 4 -9.62 -18.43 -23.34
CA ASN A 4 -9.37 -19.02 -24.66
C ASN A 4 -9.45 -20.55 -24.60
N ASP A 5 -8.96 -21.17 -23.52
CA ASP A 5 -9.01 -22.62 -23.32
C ASP A 5 -10.45 -23.12 -23.12
N PHE A 6 -11.27 -22.38 -22.35
CA PHE A 6 -12.69 -22.66 -22.18
C PHE A 6 -13.44 -22.60 -23.51
N ARG A 7 -13.23 -21.50 -24.27
CA ARG A 7 -13.89 -21.26 -25.56
C ARG A 7 -13.50 -22.29 -26.63
N ASN A 8 -12.27 -22.80 -26.58
CA ASN A 8 -11.80 -23.80 -27.54
C ASN A 8 -12.21 -25.23 -27.17
N SER A 9 -12.31 -25.54 -25.87
CA SER A 9 -12.58 -26.90 -25.38
C SER A 9 -14.07 -27.19 -25.15
N VAL A 10 -14.90 -26.15 -24.96
CA VAL A 10 -16.34 -26.27 -24.68
C VAL A 10 -17.15 -25.81 -25.89
N ARG A 11 -16.99 -26.52 -27.02
CA ARG A 11 -17.70 -26.18 -28.29
C ARG A 11 -19.00 -26.96 -28.53
N TYR A 12 -19.22 -28.06 -27.82
CA TYR A 12 -20.38 -28.95 -28.02
C TYR A 12 -20.88 -29.53 -26.69
N TYR A 13 -22.18 -29.84 -26.59
CA TYR A 13 -22.86 -30.39 -25.39
C TYR A 13 -22.52 -31.87 -25.10
N LYS A 14 -21.23 -32.22 -25.02
CA LYS A 14 -20.76 -33.59 -24.66
C LYS A 14 -20.22 -33.61 -23.22
N LEU A 15 -20.45 -34.70 -22.50
CA LEU A 15 -20.08 -34.90 -21.08
C LEU A 15 -18.60 -34.56 -20.78
N TYR A 16 -17.69 -34.89 -21.70
CA TYR A 16 -16.26 -34.58 -21.61
C TYR A 16 -15.97 -33.07 -21.54
N ASN A 17 -16.71 -32.25 -22.29
CA ASN A 17 -16.54 -30.80 -22.32
C ASN A 17 -17.05 -30.16 -21.02
N ILE A 18 -18.05 -30.77 -20.38
CA ILE A 18 -18.56 -30.34 -19.07
C ILE A 18 -17.54 -30.63 -17.97
N ASN A 19 -16.93 -31.83 -17.98
CA ASN A 19 -15.90 -32.17 -17.00
C ASN A 19 -14.66 -31.26 -17.12
N TYR A 20 -14.24 -30.94 -18.36
CA TYR A 20 -13.15 -29.99 -18.59
C TYR A 20 -13.51 -28.58 -18.10
N ALA A 21 -14.73 -28.11 -18.38
CA ALA A 21 -15.23 -26.83 -17.88
C ALA A 21 -15.21 -26.76 -16.34
N ILE A 22 -15.67 -27.81 -15.67
CA ILE A 22 -15.66 -27.90 -14.19
C ILE A 22 -14.22 -27.88 -13.67
N SER A 23 -13.32 -28.67 -14.24
CA SER A 23 -11.90 -28.69 -13.83
C SER A 23 -11.21 -27.34 -14.05
N LEU A 24 -11.54 -26.62 -15.12
CA LEU A 24 -11.01 -25.29 -15.37
C LEU A 24 -11.53 -24.27 -14.36
N LEU A 25 -12.83 -24.32 -14.04
CA LEU A 25 -13.43 -23.47 -13.02
C LEU A 25 -12.87 -23.76 -11.63
N ASP A 26 -12.61 -25.03 -11.30
CA ASP A 26 -11.94 -25.40 -10.05
C ASP A 26 -10.50 -24.87 -9.99
N LYS A 27 -9.75 -24.93 -11.09
CA LYS A 27 -8.41 -24.30 -11.16
C LYS A 27 -8.46 -22.80 -10.96
N ILE A 28 -9.35 -22.09 -11.67
CA ILE A 28 -9.55 -20.64 -11.48
C ILE A 28 -9.94 -20.33 -10.03
N ARG A 29 -10.82 -21.14 -9.45
CA ARG A 29 -11.25 -21.01 -8.05
C ARG A 29 -10.09 -21.23 -7.10
N THR A 30 -9.23 -22.21 -7.36
CA THR A 30 -8.03 -22.49 -6.57
C THR A 30 -7.03 -21.35 -6.70
N ASP A 31 -6.71 -20.89 -7.91
CA ASP A 31 -5.81 -19.74 -8.12
C ASP A 31 -6.33 -18.48 -7.40
N VAL A 32 -7.64 -18.23 -7.43
CA VAL A 32 -8.27 -17.12 -6.70
C VAL A 32 -8.20 -17.32 -5.18
N LYS A 33 -8.42 -18.54 -4.69
CA LYS A 33 -8.30 -18.87 -3.26
C LYS A 33 -6.87 -18.78 -2.74
N ASP A 34 -5.91 -19.12 -3.58
CA ASP A 34 -4.49 -19.17 -3.25
C ASP A 34 -3.82 -17.79 -3.35
N GLY A 35 -4.61 -16.72 -3.56
CA GLY A 35 -4.12 -15.34 -3.45
C GLY A 35 -3.54 -14.76 -4.74
N TRP A 36 -3.75 -15.39 -5.89
CA TRP A 36 -3.12 -14.91 -7.13
C TRP A 36 -3.56 -13.49 -7.54
N LEU A 37 -4.82 -13.13 -7.22
CA LEU A 37 -5.33 -11.77 -7.42
C LEU A 37 -4.74 -10.76 -6.43
N THR A 38 -4.40 -11.19 -5.21
CA THR A 38 -3.71 -10.34 -4.24
C THR A 38 -2.27 -10.10 -4.67
N ASP A 39 -1.59 -11.11 -5.22
CA ASP A 39 -0.21 -10.99 -5.70
C ASP A 39 -0.09 -10.02 -6.87
N VAL A 40 -0.98 -10.12 -7.88
CA VAL A 40 -1.01 -9.18 -9.02
C VAL A 40 -1.26 -7.76 -8.55
N LYS A 41 -2.18 -7.57 -7.59
CA LYS A 41 -2.46 -6.26 -7.01
C LYS A 41 -1.23 -5.70 -6.30
N SER A 42 -0.54 -6.51 -5.51
CA SER A 42 0.68 -6.12 -4.78
C SER A 42 1.81 -5.72 -5.74
N LEU A 43 2.00 -6.45 -6.85
CA LEU A 43 2.98 -6.10 -7.89
C LEU A 43 2.69 -4.73 -8.52
N ILE A 44 1.45 -4.50 -8.95
CA ILE A 44 1.03 -3.21 -9.53
C ILE A 44 1.22 -2.07 -8.51
N SER A 45 0.83 -2.30 -7.26
CA SER A 45 1.05 -1.33 -6.18
C SER A 45 2.54 -1.03 -5.99
N GLY A 46 3.41 -2.04 -6.05
CA GLY A 46 4.86 -1.87 -5.98
C GLY A 46 5.44 -0.99 -7.09
N GLU A 47 5.03 -1.22 -8.34
CA GLU A 47 5.44 -0.39 -9.49
C GLU A 47 5.00 1.08 -9.31
N ILE A 48 3.74 1.29 -8.95
CA ILE A 48 3.19 2.63 -8.70
C ILE A 48 3.94 3.35 -7.56
N TYR A 49 4.31 2.63 -6.48
CA TYR A 49 5.08 3.24 -5.40
C TYR A 49 6.48 3.63 -5.84
N ASN A 50 7.12 2.80 -6.68
CA ASN A 50 8.44 3.12 -7.21
C ASN A 50 8.38 4.40 -8.06
N ASP A 51 7.39 4.53 -8.95
CA ASP A 51 7.18 5.74 -9.75
C ASP A 51 6.98 7.00 -8.88
N PHE A 52 6.24 6.88 -7.76
CA PHE A 52 6.05 8.00 -6.84
C PHE A 52 7.30 8.36 -6.04
N ILE A 53 8.12 7.38 -5.68
CA ILE A 53 9.41 7.61 -5.02
C ILE A 53 10.37 8.32 -5.97
N GLU A 54 10.48 7.85 -7.22
CA GLU A 54 11.28 8.50 -8.27
C GLU A 54 10.80 9.94 -8.53
N MET A 55 9.49 10.16 -8.60
CA MET A 55 8.92 11.50 -8.75
C MET A 55 9.26 12.42 -7.56
N ALA A 56 9.21 11.91 -6.33
CA ALA A 56 9.57 12.68 -5.14
C ALA A 56 11.07 13.04 -5.15
N GLU A 57 11.92 12.11 -5.58
CA GLU A 57 13.36 12.33 -5.75
C GLU A 57 13.65 13.41 -6.80
N ASP A 58 13.02 13.33 -7.98
CA ASP A 58 13.18 14.31 -9.05
C ASP A 58 12.74 15.71 -8.63
N LEU A 59 11.61 15.83 -7.94
CA LEU A 59 11.14 17.10 -7.39
C LEU A 59 12.13 17.68 -6.39
N LEU A 60 12.66 16.84 -5.49
CA LEU A 60 13.64 17.27 -4.50
C LEU A 60 14.94 17.73 -5.14
N ASN A 61 15.41 17.03 -6.17
CA ASN A 61 16.58 17.38 -6.96
C ASN A 61 16.42 18.72 -7.68
N GLN A 62 15.22 19.01 -8.18
CA GLN A 62 14.85 20.30 -8.78
C GLN A 62 14.62 21.44 -7.77
N GLY A 63 14.69 21.16 -6.46
CA GLY A 63 14.51 22.14 -5.40
C GLY A 63 13.07 22.29 -4.92
N TYR A 64 12.13 21.48 -5.42
CA TYR A 64 10.74 21.45 -5.00
C TYR A 64 10.55 20.56 -3.77
N LYS A 65 11.12 20.97 -2.62
CA LYS A 65 11.12 20.17 -1.38
C LYS A 65 9.71 19.88 -0.84
N ASP A 66 8.80 20.85 -0.94
CA ASP A 66 7.48 20.76 -0.34
C ASP A 66 6.57 19.74 -1.05
N PRO A 67 6.43 19.75 -2.40
CA PRO A 67 5.69 18.70 -3.09
C PRO A 67 6.39 17.34 -3.01
N ALA A 68 7.73 17.29 -2.96
CA ALA A 68 8.45 16.03 -2.70
C ALA A 68 8.04 15.40 -1.36
N ALA A 69 7.97 16.21 -0.28
CA ALA A 69 7.52 15.77 1.04
C ALA A 69 6.07 15.28 1.04
N VAL A 70 5.17 15.93 0.29
CA VAL A 70 3.77 15.50 0.16
C VAL A 70 3.67 14.14 -0.54
N ILE A 71 4.40 13.95 -1.65
CA ILE A 71 4.35 12.71 -2.42
C ILE A 71 4.89 11.54 -1.61
N VAL A 72 6.12 11.66 -1.09
CA VAL A 72 6.74 10.57 -0.34
C VAL A 72 5.98 10.26 0.97
N GLY A 73 5.42 11.28 1.60
CA GLY A 73 4.54 11.11 2.76
C GLY A 73 3.22 10.39 2.43
N GLY A 74 2.70 10.56 1.21
CA GLY A 74 1.57 9.78 0.71
C GLY A 74 1.92 8.30 0.51
N VAL A 75 3.11 8.01 -0.03
CA VAL A 75 3.62 6.64 -0.18
C VAL A 75 3.75 5.95 1.18
N LEU A 76 4.26 6.65 2.20
CA LEU A 76 4.33 6.14 3.57
C LEU A 76 2.94 5.82 4.13
N GLU A 77 1.96 6.71 3.99
CA GLU A 77 0.61 6.49 4.51
C GLU A 77 -0.05 5.26 3.87
N GLU A 78 0.11 5.08 2.57
CA GLU A 78 -0.42 3.91 1.87
C GLU A 78 0.31 2.64 2.27
N ASN A 79 1.63 2.68 2.47
CA ASN A 79 2.39 1.54 2.99
C ASN A 79 1.93 1.11 4.38
N LEU A 80 1.70 2.05 5.31
CA LEU A 80 1.12 1.75 6.62
C LEU A 80 -0.24 1.08 6.49
N ARG A 81 -1.06 1.53 5.53
CA ARG A 81 -2.38 0.95 5.27
C ARG A 81 -2.28 -0.48 4.75
N GLN A 82 -1.39 -0.76 3.78
CA GLN A 82 -1.16 -2.11 3.26
C GLN A 82 -0.61 -3.03 4.35
N LEU A 83 0.34 -2.56 5.17
CA LEU A 83 0.84 -3.30 6.32
C LEU A 83 -0.27 -3.68 7.31
N CYS A 84 -1.19 -2.75 7.60
CA CYS A 84 -2.35 -3.07 8.44
C CYS A 84 -3.20 -4.16 7.80
N LEU A 85 -3.49 -4.08 6.50
CA LEU A 85 -4.28 -5.09 5.79
C LEU A 85 -3.61 -6.47 5.80
N SER A 86 -2.32 -6.55 5.51
CA SER A 86 -1.55 -7.79 5.52
C SER A 86 -1.46 -8.45 6.90
N ASN A 87 -1.59 -7.66 7.97
CA ASN A 87 -1.54 -8.13 9.35
C ASN A 87 -2.93 -8.20 10.02
N ASN A 88 -4.01 -8.13 9.25
CA ASN A 88 -5.40 -8.18 9.75
C ASN A 88 -5.74 -7.10 10.80
N ILE A 89 -5.10 -5.94 10.70
CA ILE A 89 -5.37 -4.77 11.55
C ILE A 89 -6.46 -3.93 10.88
N PRO A 90 -7.56 -3.58 11.57
CA PRO A 90 -8.61 -2.74 11.00
C PRO A 90 -8.08 -1.38 10.53
N ILE A 91 -8.50 -0.93 9.34
CA ILE A 91 -8.13 0.37 8.76
C ILE A 91 -9.27 1.42 8.82
N VAL A 92 -10.38 1.05 9.46
CA VAL A 92 -11.54 1.93 9.68
C VAL A 92 -11.98 1.86 11.14
N LYS A 93 -12.55 2.95 11.64
CA LYS A 93 -13.21 3.00 12.95
C LYS A 93 -14.62 3.57 12.82
N GLN A 94 -15.51 3.16 13.71
CA GLN A 94 -16.82 3.78 13.81
C GLN A 94 -16.70 5.17 14.42
N ASP A 95 -17.29 6.15 13.75
CA ASP A 95 -17.45 7.49 14.26
C ASP A 95 -18.57 7.50 15.31
N LEU A 96 -18.22 7.79 16.55
CA LEU A 96 -19.17 7.84 17.66
C LEU A 96 -20.23 8.93 17.51
N THR A 97 -19.94 9.97 16.72
CA THR A 97 -20.87 11.10 16.53
C THR A 97 -21.83 10.86 15.36
N SER A 98 -21.35 10.29 14.26
CA SER A 98 -22.16 10.09 13.04
C SER A 98 -22.63 8.65 12.81
N GLY A 99 -22.11 7.69 13.58
CA GLY A 99 -22.36 6.25 13.41
C GLY A 99 -21.70 5.64 12.16
N LYS A 100 -21.05 6.45 11.31
CA LYS A 100 -20.44 6.02 10.04
C LYS A 100 -19.03 5.47 10.24
N LEU A 101 -18.60 4.58 9.35
CA LEU A 101 -17.20 4.15 9.29
C LEU A 101 -16.33 5.28 8.72
N LYS A 102 -15.23 5.59 9.40
CA LYS A 102 -14.21 6.54 8.95
C LYS A 102 -12.85 5.85 8.84
N PRO A 103 -12.04 6.18 7.83
CA PRO A 103 -10.66 5.71 7.75
C PRO A 103 -9.86 6.04 9.01
N LEU A 104 -8.97 5.14 9.42
CA LEU A 104 -7.97 5.44 10.43
C LEU A 104 -6.97 6.47 9.92
N LYS A 105 -6.48 7.30 10.84
CA LYS A 105 -5.37 8.21 10.57
C LYS A 105 -4.06 7.40 10.51
N ALA A 106 -3.09 7.89 9.74
CA ALA A 106 -1.76 7.30 9.64
C ALA A 106 -1.11 7.06 11.02
N ASP A 107 -1.19 8.03 11.93
CA ASP A 107 -0.64 7.89 13.29
C ASP A 107 -1.29 6.74 14.08
N THR A 108 -2.59 6.53 13.87
CA THR A 108 -3.31 5.42 14.50
C THR A 108 -2.86 4.10 13.89
N MET A 109 -2.74 4.00 12.57
CA MET A 109 -2.22 2.79 11.91
C MET A 109 -0.80 2.47 12.40
N ASN A 110 0.09 3.47 12.47
CA ASN A 110 1.45 3.31 13.00
C ASN A 110 1.45 2.77 14.45
N THR A 111 0.56 3.30 15.29
CA THR A 111 0.40 2.86 16.68
C THR A 111 -0.07 1.40 16.77
N GLU A 112 -1.05 1.00 15.96
CA GLU A 112 -1.58 -0.36 15.98
C GLU A 112 -0.57 -1.38 15.42
N LEU A 113 0.19 -1.02 14.38
CA LEU A 113 1.29 -1.85 13.85
C LEU A 113 2.39 -2.10 14.90
N TYR A 114 2.78 -1.06 15.64
CA TYR A 114 3.71 -1.21 16.76
C TYR A 114 3.13 -2.12 17.87
N LYS A 115 1.87 -1.91 18.27
CA LYS A 115 1.22 -2.76 19.29
C LYS A 115 1.09 -4.22 18.86
N ALA A 116 0.89 -4.46 17.57
CA ALA A 116 0.87 -5.79 16.96
C ALA A 116 2.27 -6.42 16.83
N GLY A 117 3.34 -5.68 17.17
CA GLY A 117 4.71 -6.18 17.13
C GLY A 117 5.31 -6.27 15.73
N ILE A 118 4.72 -5.60 14.73
CA ILE A 118 5.22 -5.62 13.34
C ILE A 118 6.60 -4.95 13.26
N TYR A 119 6.80 -3.90 14.05
CA TYR A 119 8.10 -3.25 14.22
C TYR A 119 8.26 -2.70 15.64
N ASN A 120 9.51 -2.40 15.99
CA ASN A 120 9.86 -1.92 17.32
C ASN A 120 9.54 -0.42 17.53
N MET A 121 9.72 0.05 18.76
CA MET A 121 9.46 1.44 19.15
C MET A 121 10.34 2.46 18.41
N LEU A 122 11.56 2.08 17.99
CA LEU A 122 12.45 2.98 17.27
C LEU A 122 11.89 3.30 15.88
N VAL A 123 11.43 2.28 15.16
CA VAL A 123 10.75 2.44 13.86
C VAL A 123 9.46 3.25 14.03
N GLN A 124 8.66 2.93 15.04
CA GLN A 124 7.42 3.68 15.34
C GLN A 124 7.68 5.18 15.48
N LYS A 125 8.70 5.58 16.24
CA LYS A 125 9.07 6.99 16.46
C LYS A 125 9.60 7.66 15.20
N SER A 126 10.38 6.94 14.39
CA SER A 126 10.83 7.46 13.10
C SER A 126 9.65 7.77 12.18
N ILE A 127 8.66 6.87 12.12
CA ILE A 127 7.46 7.07 11.31
C ILE A 127 6.65 8.27 11.81
N VAL A 128 6.54 8.49 13.13
CA VAL A 128 5.89 9.69 13.69
C VAL A 128 6.53 10.97 13.15
N ALA A 129 7.86 11.06 13.17
CA ALA A 129 8.56 12.24 12.66
C ALA A 129 8.27 12.51 11.17
N HIS A 130 8.23 11.45 10.34
CA HIS A 130 7.92 11.57 8.92
C HIS A 130 6.46 11.94 8.65
N LEU A 131 5.52 11.42 9.45
CA LEU A 131 4.11 11.81 9.38
C LEU A 131 3.90 13.27 9.78
N ASP A 132 4.64 13.77 10.78
CA ASP A 132 4.62 15.17 11.15
C ASP A 132 5.17 16.08 10.04
N LEU A 133 6.29 15.72 9.42
CA LEU A 133 6.86 16.45 8.28
C LEU A 133 5.86 16.49 7.12
N ARG A 134 5.28 15.34 6.74
CA ARG A 134 4.21 15.25 5.74
C ARG A 134 3.04 16.18 6.08
N ASN A 135 2.62 16.22 7.35
CA ASN A 135 1.52 17.08 7.79
C ASN A 135 1.87 18.57 7.66
N MET A 136 3.10 18.96 8.00
CA MET A 136 3.57 20.33 7.76
C MET A 136 3.53 20.69 6.27
N ALA A 137 4.00 19.79 5.40
CA ALA A 137 3.96 19.97 3.96
C ALA A 137 2.53 20.10 3.42
N ALA A 138 1.64 19.17 3.75
CA ALA A 138 0.25 19.16 3.28
C ALA A 138 -0.58 20.36 3.79
N HIS A 139 -0.14 21.02 4.86
CA HIS A 139 -0.80 22.19 5.44
C HIS A 139 -0.07 23.51 5.17
N GLY A 140 0.91 23.54 4.27
CA GLY A 140 1.56 24.78 3.83
C GLY A 140 2.56 25.37 4.83
N LYS A 141 3.00 24.60 5.84
CA LYS A 141 3.96 25.04 6.86
C LYS A 141 5.40 24.85 6.40
N TYR A 142 5.75 25.43 5.24
CA TYR A 142 7.00 25.17 4.53
C TYR A 142 8.26 25.69 5.24
N GLY A 143 8.12 26.56 6.22
CA GLY A 143 9.23 27.08 7.04
C GLY A 143 9.64 26.17 8.21
N GLU A 144 8.86 25.13 8.51
CA GLU A 144 9.10 24.23 9.66
C GLU A 144 10.06 23.08 9.35
N TYR A 145 10.46 22.93 8.07
CA TYR A 145 11.36 21.89 7.63
C TYR A 145 12.20 22.32 6.41
N ASP A 146 13.39 21.76 6.28
CA ASP A 146 14.33 22.05 5.21
C ASP A 146 14.45 20.90 4.19
N LYS A 147 15.27 21.13 3.15
CA LYS A 147 15.49 20.17 2.07
C LYS A 147 16.17 18.88 2.58
N ASP A 148 17.10 18.99 3.51
CA ASP A 148 17.88 17.86 4.02
C ASP A 148 17.00 16.93 4.86
N GLN A 149 16.04 17.48 5.59
CA GLN A 149 15.00 16.72 6.29
C GLN A 149 14.08 15.95 5.32
N VAL A 150 13.74 16.54 4.17
CA VAL A 150 12.98 15.82 3.12
C VAL A 150 13.82 14.73 2.47
N GLN A 151 15.12 14.97 2.25
CA GLN A 151 16.05 13.94 1.75
C GLN A 151 16.16 12.76 2.72
N LEU A 152 16.26 13.04 4.02
CA LEU A 152 16.29 12.01 5.05
C LEU A 152 14.96 11.24 5.11
N MET A 153 13.83 11.94 4.99
CA MET A 153 12.50 11.34 4.91
C MET A 153 12.42 10.36 3.74
N LEU A 154 12.87 10.76 2.54
CA LEU A 154 12.89 9.91 1.36
C LEU A 154 13.69 8.63 1.59
N SER A 155 14.96 8.75 2.02
CA SER A 155 15.82 7.60 2.28
C SER A 155 15.25 6.68 3.38
N SER A 156 14.68 7.26 4.44
CA SER A 156 14.11 6.50 5.54
C SER A 156 12.83 5.76 5.15
N ILE A 157 12.02 6.32 4.25
CA ILE A 157 10.80 5.67 3.76
C ILE A 157 11.17 4.53 2.81
N ILE A 158 12.15 4.70 1.93
CA ILE A 158 12.67 3.62 1.08
C ILE A 158 13.16 2.45 1.94
N ASP A 159 13.98 2.72 2.96
CA ASP A 159 14.49 1.69 3.88
C ASP A 159 13.35 1.01 4.68
N PHE A 160 12.35 1.77 5.10
CA PHE A 160 11.17 1.22 5.77
C PHE A 160 10.39 0.27 4.86
N ILE A 161 10.08 0.70 3.63
CA ILE A 161 9.35 -0.12 2.66
C ILE A 161 10.11 -1.41 2.36
N SER A 162 11.42 -1.32 2.12
CA SER A 162 12.26 -2.49 1.83
C SER A 162 12.31 -3.52 2.98
N LYS A 163 12.03 -3.11 4.22
CA LYS A 163 12.11 -3.98 5.40
C LYS A 163 10.77 -4.62 5.78
N PHE A 164 9.66 -3.96 5.44
CA PHE A 164 8.34 -4.34 5.95
C PHE A 164 7.33 -4.71 4.86
N ASN A 165 7.58 -4.39 3.59
CA ASN A 165 6.77 -4.92 2.46
C ASN A 165 7.29 -6.24 1.91
#